data_AF-A0A7C4PZI1-F1
#
_entry.id   AF-A0A7C4PZI1-F1
#
_cell.length_a   1.000
_cell.length_b   1.000
_cell.length_c   1.000
_cell.angle_alpha   90.00
_cell.angle_beta   90.00
_cell.angle_gamma   90.00
#
_symmetry.space_group_name_H-M   'P 1'
#
loop_
_entity.id
_entity.type
_entity.pdbx_description
1 polymer ?
#
loop_
_entity_poly.entity_id
_entity_poly.type
_entity_poly.pdbx_seq_one_letter_code
_entity_poly.pdbx_strand_id
1 'polypeptide(L)'
;MKEKLVFVIFVVIAIAMIGIGGYYYYTYYGVPRCPACGMIITPEMDANYKVIDVTTNQRIYTCCPGCMLRLVAAYPNLHIEALDSWYGTAAPKIIIEIRNGSVISVDPPTTRLLLGAAITNSCSSNRIAINETSVELLLKYGYNENNPLTVFKTQLPANTPVRTIEQALPGLKAKGIAYVPPSMAFIASIIIIGIIILIIGIFTYKKLVKPMSKPTTPSTKL
;
A
#
# COMPACT_ATOMS: atom_id res chain seq x y z
N MET A 1 -27.11 31.79 23.15
CA MET A 1 -27.27 30.51 22.38
C MET A 1 -26.47 30.52 21.07
N LYS A 2 -26.55 31.57 20.24
CA LYS A 2 -25.80 31.67 18.97
C LYS A 2 -24.28 31.50 19.12
N GLU A 3 -23.66 32.08 20.15
CA GLU A 3 -22.19 32.02 20.34
C GLU A 3 -21.69 30.62 20.71
N LYS A 4 -22.46 29.86 21.51
CA LYS A 4 -22.18 28.46 21.83
C LYS A 4 -22.30 27.60 20.58
N LEU A 5 -23.30 27.84 19.73
CA LEU A 5 -23.48 27.13 18.47
C LEU A 5 -22.30 27.37 17.51
N VAL A 6 -21.85 28.62 17.37
CA VAL A 6 -20.69 28.96 16.54
C VAL A 6 -19.41 28.28 17.05
N PHE A 7 -19.18 28.27 18.36
CA PHE A 7 -18.03 27.57 18.94
C PHE A 7 -18.08 26.05 18.70
N VAL A 8 -19.26 25.43 18.88
CA VAL A 8 -19.44 24.00 18.60
C VAL A 8 -19.15 23.68 17.13
N ILE A 9 -19.54 24.54 16.18
CA ILE A 9 -19.22 24.35 14.76
C ILE A 9 -17.70 24.33 14.54
N PHE A 10 -16.95 25.28 15.11
CA PHE A 10 -15.49 25.30 15.00
C PHE A 10 -14.84 24.05 15.58
N VAL A 11 -15.31 23.58 16.75
CA VAL A 11 -14.81 22.36 17.38
C VAL A 11 -15.08 21.13 16.50
N VAL A 12 -16.29 21.00 15.95
CA VAL A 12 -16.66 19.88 15.07
C VAL A 12 -15.79 19.86 13.81
N ILE A 13 -15.61 21.01 13.15
CA ILE A 13 -14.77 21.12 11.96
C ILE A 13 -13.31 20.76 12.28
N ALA A 14 -12.77 21.27 13.38
CA ALA A 14 -11.41 20.98 13.80
C ALA A 14 -11.19 19.48 14.07
N ILE A 15 -12.11 18.84 14.82
CA ILE A 15 -12.06 17.40 15.09
C ILE A 15 -12.15 16.61 13.79
N ALA A 16 -13.06 16.99 12.88
CA ALA A 16 -13.18 16.32 11.59
C ALA A 16 -11.87 16.41 10.77
N MET A 17 -11.23 17.58 10.71
CA MET A 17 -9.97 17.75 9.98
C MET A 17 -8.82 16.95 10.60
N ILE A 18 -8.66 16.98 11.92
CA ILE A 18 -7.63 16.18 12.62
C ILE A 18 -7.89 14.70 12.41
N GLY A 19 -9.15 14.26 12.50
CA GLY A 19 -9.56 12.88 12.24
C GLY A 19 -9.26 12.43 10.82
N ILE A 20 -9.56 13.26 9.81
CA ILE A 20 -9.24 12.99 8.39
C ILE A 20 -7.72 12.93 8.19
N GLY A 21 -6.96 13.86 8.78
CA GLY A 21 -5.50 13.85 8.70
C GLY A 21 -4.89 12.60 9.32
N GLY A 22 -5.36 12.20 10.51
CA GLY A 22 -4.96 10.95 11.15
C GLY A 22 -5.34 9.71 10.34
N TYR A 23 -6.55 9.70 9.78
CA TYR A 23 -7.01 8.62 8.89
C TYR A 23 -6.14 8.51 7.64
N TYR A 24 -5.81 9.62 6.98
CA TYR A 24 -4.91 9.61 5.83
C TYR A 24 -3.50 9.18 6.21
N TYR A 25 -2.96 9.65 7.34
CA TYR A 25 -1.66 9.19 7.82
C TYR A 25 -1.64 7.68 8.01
N TYR A 26 -2.61 7.14 8.75
CA TYR A 26 -2.74 5.71 8.98
C TYR A 26 -2.90 4.94 7.67
N THR A 27 -3.77 5.44 6.78
CA THR A 27 -4.03 4.81 5.50
C THR A 27 -2.77 4.76 4.67
N TYR A 28 -2.00 5.85 4.54
CA TYR A 28 -0.85 5.95 3.63
C TYR A 28 0.47 5.41 4.18
N TYR A 29 0.66 5.50 5.50
CA TYR A 29 1.94 5.19 6.16
C TYR A 29 1.85 4.09 7.22
N GLY A 30 0.66 3.80 7.74
CA GLY A 30 0.45 2.73 8.73
C GLY A 30 0.21 1.35 8.13
N VAL A 31 -0.15 1.29 6.84
CA VAL A 31 -0.47 0.03 6.15
C VAL A 31 0.55 -0.22 5.03
N PRO A 32 1.26 -1.38 5.02
CA PRO A 32 2.20 -1.71 3.97
C PRO A 32 1.51 -1.75 2.59
N ARG A 33 2.18 -1.15 1.60
CA ARG A 33 1.74 -1.14 0.20
C ARG A 33 2.85 -1.61 -0.71
N CYS A 34 2.46 -2.20 -1.82
CA CYS A 34 3.37 -2.51 -2.91
C CYS A 34 3.85 -1.20 -3.58
N PRO A 35 5.15 -0.86 -3.57
CA PRO A 35 5.66 0.33 -4.24
C PRO A 35 5.42 0.31 -5.76
N ALA A 36 5.30 -0.87 -6.36
CA ALA A 36 5.08 -0.98 -7.80
C ALA A 36 3.68 -0.50 -8.23
N CYS A 37 2.62 -0.76 -7.45
CA CYS A 37 1.24 -0.48 -7.88
C CYS A 37 0.32 0.16 -6.82
N GLY A 38 0.77 0.31 -5.57
CA GLY A 38 -0.01 0.93 -4.51
C GLY A 38 -1.06 0.02 -3.87
N MET A 39 -1.10 -1.25 -4.25
CA MET A 39 -1.97 -2.23 -3.63
C MET A 39 -1.57 -2.45 -2.17
N ILE A 40 -2.57 -2.48 -1.29
CA ILE A 40 -2.41 -2.85 0.12
C ILE A 40 -1.95 -4.29 0.21
N ILE A 41 -0.96 -4.54 1.06
CA ILE A 41 -0.42 -5.88 1.30
C ILE A 41 -1.26 -6.57 2.35
N THR A 42 -1.92 -7.65 1.97
CA THR A 42 -2.62 -8.51 2.94
C THR A 42 -1.64 -9.48 3.61
N PRO A 43 -1.99 -10.09 4.75
CA PRO A 43 -1.14 -11.09 5.40
C PRO A 43 -0.79 -12.26 4.48
N GLU A 44 -1.72 -12.70 3.63
CA GLU A 44 -1.48 -13.77 2.66
C GLU A 44 -0.46 -13.33 1.60
N MET A 45 -0.52 -12.08 1.11
CA MET A 45 0.48 -11.55 0.18
C MET A 45 1.88 -11.51 0.79
N ASP A 46 1.98 -11.05 2.03
CA ASP A 46 3.27 -10.97 2.75
C ASP A 46 3.86 -12.35 3.05
N ALA A 47 3.00 -13.35 3.28
CA ALA A 47 3.40 -14.75 3.42
C ALA A 47 3.89 -15.37 2.11
N ASN A 48 3.31 -14.97 0.96
CA ASN A 48 3.67 -15.51 -0.35
C ASN A 48 4.96 -14.93 -0.94
N TYR A 49 5.30 -13.68 -0.63
CA TYR A 49 6.43 -12.99 -1.25
C TYR A 49 7.30 -12.31 -0.21
N LYS A 50 8.59 -12.62 -0.22
CA LYS A 50 9.60 -11.98 0.62
C LYS A 50 10.66 -11.34 -0.25
N VAL A 51 10.70 -10.01 -0.29
CA VAL A 51 11.70 -9.27 -1.08
C VAL A 51 12.59 -8.48 -0.13
N ILE A 52 13.90 -8.63 -0.28
CA ILE A 52 14.92 -7.92 0.50
C ILE A 52 15.82 -7.18 -0.47
N ASP A 53 15.98 -5.87 -0.29
CA ASP A 53 17.07 -5.14 -0.94
C ASP A 53 18.38 -5.48 -0.23
N VAL A 54 19.25 -6.19 -0.93
CA VAL A 54 20.52 -6.69 -0.40
C VAL A 54 21.47 -5.52 -0.08
N THR A 55 21.30 -4.38 -0.73
CA THR A 55 22.15 -3.19 -0.52
C THR A 55 21.90 -2.57 0.85
N THR A 56 20.63 -2.45 1.23
CA THR A 56 20.20 -1.77 2.45
C THR A 56 19.77 -2.74 3.56
N ASN A 57 19.70 -4.04 3.24
CA ASN A 57 19.11 -5.09 4.08
C ASN A 57 17.66 -4.77 4.51
N GLN A 58 16.92 -4.04 3.67
CA GLN A 58 15.55 -3.64 3.98
C GLN A 58 14.53 -4.56 3.30
N ARG A 59 13.47 -4.86 4.03
CA ARG A 59 12.28 -5.54 3.52
C ARG A 59 11.52 -4.62 2.58
N ILE A 60 11.30 -5.06 1.34
CA ILE A 60 10.45 -4.38 0.36
C ILE A 60 9.19 -5.21 0.14
N TYR A 61 8.03 -4.56 0.13
CA TYR A 61 6.76 -5.26 -0.03
C TYR A 61 6.34 -5.39 -1.50
N THR A 62 5.73 -6.51 -1.85
CA THR A 62 5.14 -6.73 -3.17
C THR A 62 3.82 -7.48 -3.05
N CYS A 63 2.87 -7.17 -3.93
CA CYS A 63 1.54 -7.78 -3.92
C CYS A 63 1.41 -8.95 -4.91
N CYS A 64 2.26 -9.03 -5.94
CA CYS A 64 2.17 -10.07 -6.97
C CYS A 64 3.54 -10.33 -7.64
N PRO A 65 3.65 -11.45 -8.39
CA PRO A 65 4.89 -11.81 -9.08
C PRO A 65 5.32 -10.79 -10.16
N GLY A 66 4.35 -10.13 -10.80
CA GLY A 66 4.66 -9.06 -11.75
C GLY A 66 5.29 -7.85 -11.07
N CYS A 67 4.72 -7.43 -9.93
CA CYS A 67 5.21 -6.29 -9.15
C CYS A 67 6.58 -6.55 -8.52
N MET A 68 6.85 -7.79 -8.11
CA MET A 68 8.14 -8.24 -7.59
C MET A 68 9.30 -7.88 -8.54
N LEU A 69 9.15 -8.10 -9.85
CA LEU A 69 10.18 -7.76 -10.84
C LEU A 69 10.18 -6.27 -11.23
N ARG A 70 9.06 -5.56 -11.06
CA ARG A 70 9.02 -4.10 -11.24
C ARG A 70 9.86 -3.36 -10.21
N LEU A 71 10.01 -3.92 -9.00
CA LEU A 71 10.83 -3.33 -7.93
C LEU A 71 12.30 -3.15 -8.35
N VAL A 72 12.79 -3.94 -9.30
CA VAL A 72 14.18 -3.87 -9.80
C VAL A 72 14.53 -2.51 -10.42
N ALA A 73 13.52 -1.73 -10.82
CA ALA A 73 13.73 -0.37 -11.30
C ALA A 73 14.26 0.58 -10.22
N ALA A 74 13.86 0.39 -8.95
CA ALA A 74 14.26 1.20 -7.82
C ALA A 74 15.30 0.49 -6.92
N TYR A 75 15.29 -0.85 -6.92
CA TYR A 75 16.13 -1.68 -6.07
C TYR A 75 16.88 -2.69 -6.96
N PRO A 76 18.09 -2.38 -7.46
CA PRO A 76 18.77 -3.23 -8.44
C PRO A 76 19.35 -4.51 -7.85
N ASN A 77 19.41 -4.65 -6.52
CA ASN A 77 19.95 -5.81 -5.83
C ASN A 77 18.89 -6.43 -4.93
N LEU A 78 18.20 -7.46 -5.40
CA LEU A 78 17.11 -8.10 -4.67
C LEU A 78 17.40 -9.57 -4.38
N HIS A 79 17.11 -9.98 -3.16
CA HIS A 79 16.85 -11.37 -2.79
C HIS A 79 15.34 -11.53 -2.67
N ILE A 80 14.78 -12.51 -3.38
CA ILE A 80 13.34 -12.74 -3.47
C ILE A 80 13.07 -14.19 -3.11
N GLU A 81 12.22 -14.41 -2.11
CA GLU A 81 11.55 -15.69 -1.90
C GLU A 81 10.09 -15.59 -2.34
N ALA A 82 9.58 -16.61 -3.01
CA ALA A 82 8.18 -16.73 -3.38
C ALA A 82 7.65 -18.14 -3.12
N LEU A 83 6.35 -18.25 -2.81
CA LEU A 83 5.64 -19.53 -2.82
C LEU A 83 5.04 -19.80 -4.20
N ASP A 84 5.01 -21.08 -4.56
CA ASP A 84 4.29 -21.53 -5.76
C ASP A 84 2.80 -21.21 -5.64
N SER A 85 2.20 -20.66 -6.69
CA SER A 85 0.79 -20.25 -6.64
C SER A 85 -0.20 -21.41 -6.59
N TRP A 86 0.21 -22.62 -6.99
CA TRP A 86 -0.62 -23.82 -6.99
C TRP A 86 -0.45 -24.63 -5.70
N TYR A 87 0.78 -25.01 -5.37
CA TYR A 87 1.14 -25.86 -4.24
C TYR A 87 1.28 -25.08 -2.92
N GLY A 88 1.49 -23.76 -2.98
CA GLY A 88 1.69 -22.93 -1.79
C GLY A 88 2.88 -23.42 -0.96
N THR A 89 2.64 -23.68 0.34
CA THR A 89 3.66 -24.18 1.28
C THR A 89 3.98 -25.67 1.12
N ALA A 90 3.24 -26.41 0.29
CA ALA A 90 3.52 -27.83 0.04
C ALA A 90 4.71 -28.03 -0.93
N ALA A 91 5.15 -26.97 -1.60
CA ALA A 91 6.33 -26.97 -2.47
C ALA A 91 7.51 -26.24 -1.79
N PRO A 92 8.76 -26.53 -2.20
CA PRO A 92 9.90 -25.70 -1.85
C PRO A 92 9.68 -24.24 -2.24
N LYS A 93 10.32 -23.32 -1.52
CA LYS A 93 10.30 -21.91 -1.90
C LYS A 93 11.03 -21.72 -3.22
N ILE A 94 10.53 -20.78 -4.01
CA ILE A 94 11.21 -20.24 -5.18
C ILE A 94 12.13 -19.12 -4.70
N ILE A 95 13.40 -19.18 -5.05
CA ILE A 95 14.41 -18.17 -4.73
C ILE A 95 14.87 -17.51 -6.04
N ILE A 96 14.85 -16.19 -6.08
CA ILE A 96 15.31 -15.40 -7.22
C ILE A 96 16.33 -14.39 -6.71
N GLU A 97 17.53 -14.43 -7.29
CA GLU A 97 18.60 -13.49 -6.99
C GLU A 97 18.79 -12.52 -8.14
N ILE A 98 18.72 -11.23 -7.82
CA ILE A 98 18.94 -10.14 -8.77
C ILE A 98 20.10 -9.29 -8.26
N ARG A 99 21.08 -9.03 -9.11
CA ARG A 99 22.21 -8.12 -8.81
C ARG A 99 22.41 -7.18 -9.98
N ASN A 100 22.70 -5.91 -9.67
CA ASN A 100 22.90 -4.86 -10.66
C ASN A 100 21.77 -4.79 -11.70
N GLY A 101 20.55 -5.13 -11.29
CA GLY A 101 19.36 -5.10 -12.12
C GLY A 101 19.22 -6.23 -13.13
N SER A 102 19.97 -7.32 -12.96
CA SER A 102 19.96 -8.54 -13.79
C SER A 102 19.76 -9.78 -12.93
N VAL A 103 19.11 -10.82 -13.48
CA VAL A 103 18.95 -12.11 -12.79
C VAL A 103 20.30 -12.81 -12.72
N ILE A 104 20.68 -13.27 -11.52
CA ILE A 104 21.91 -14.04 -11.29
C ILE A 104 21.60 -15.52 -11.09
N SER A 105 20.51 -15.83 -10.37
CA SER A 105 20.03 -17.20 -10.21
C SER A 105 18.54 -17.25 -9.97
N VAL A 106 17.94 -18.39 -10.33
CA VAL A 106 16.57 -18.77 -10.04
C VAL A 106 16.59 -20.22 -9.60
N ASP A 107 16.08 -20.49 -8.40
CA ASP A 107 16.00 -21.83 -7.83
C ASP A 107 14.55 -22.14 -7.42
N PRO A 108 13.89 -23.15 -8.04
CA PRO A 108 14.41 -23.97 -9.12
C PRO A 108 14.39 -23.24 -10.48
N PRO A 109 15.30 -23.58 -11.42
CA PRO A 109 15.37 -22.95 -12.75
C PRO A 109 14.14 -23.24 -13.64
N THR A 110 13.30 -24.20 -13.22
CA THR A 110 12.00 -24.48 -13.84
C THR A 110 10.93 -23.45 -13.49
N THR A 111 11.23 -22.47 -12.65
CA THR A 111 10.29 -21.41 -12.27
C THR A 111 9.79 -20.64 -13.50
N ARG A 112 8.48 -20.39 -13.54
CA ARG A 112 7.80 -19.61 -14.58
C ARG A 112 6.87 -18.57 -13.97
N LEU A 113 6.69 -17.47 -14.69
CA LEU A 113 5.68 -16.46 -14.44
C LEU A 113 4.57 -16.60 -15.45
N LEU A 114 3.33 -16.59 -14.95
CA LEU A 114 2.13 -16.51 -15.77
C LEU A 114 1.60 -15.08 -15.65
N LEU A 115 1.74 -14.30 -16.73
CA LEU A 115 1.56 -12.84 -16.72
C LEU A 115 0.16 -12.42 -17.21
N GLY A 116 -0.90 -12.89 -16.56
CA GLY A 116 -2.27 -12.55 -16.96
C GLY A 116 -2.58 -11.05 -16.91
N ALA A 117 -1.83 -10.27 -16.11
CA ALA A 117 -1.92 -8.81 -16.11
C ALA A 117 -1.56 -8.16 -17.45
N ALA A 118 -0.85 -8.87 -18.34
CA ALA A 118 -0.60 -8.40 -19.70
C ALA A 118 -1.88 -8.33 -20.55
N ILE A 119 -2.95 -9.00 -20.11
CA ILE A 119 -4.25 -9.06 -20.77
C ILE A 119 -5.28 -8.26 -19.96
N THR A 120 -5.35 -8.46 -18.64
CA THR A 120 -6.40 -7.86 -17.79
C THR A 120 -6.04 -6.50 -17.22
N ASN A 121 -4.78 -6.08 -17.33
CA ASN A 121 -4.22 -4.94 -16.58
C ASN A 121 -4.37 -5.06 -15.05
N SER A 122 -4.66 -6.26 -14.52
CA SER A 122 -4.80 -6.50 -13.08
C SER A 122 -3.67 -7.36 -12.53
N CYS A 123 -3.04 -6.88 -11.45
CA CYS A 123 -2.03 -7.62 -10.70
C CYS A 123 -2.55 -8.96 -10.16
N SER A 124 -3.88 -9.08 -9.94
CA SER A 124 -4.51 -10.31 -9.46
C SER A 124 -4.56 -11.43 -10.49
N SER A 125 -4.17 -11.16 -11.75
CA SER A 125 -4.08 -12.18 -12.81
C SER A 125 -2.65 -12.69 -13.02
N ASN A 126 -1.70 -12.33 -12.17
CA ASN A 126 -0.34 -12.88 -12.25
C ASN A 126 -0.18 -14.09 -11.33
N ARG A 127 0.56 -15.11 -11.77
CA ARG A 127 0.95 -16.27 -10.96
C ARG A 127 2.44 -16.55 -11.11
N ILE A 128 2.98 -17.27 -10.14
CA ILE A 128 4.32 -17.85 -10.20
C ILE A 128 4.20 -19.36 -9.99
N ALA A 129 4.88 -20.11 -10.84
CA ALA A 129 4.86 -21.56 -10.85
C ALA A 129 6.29 -22.08 -10.68
N ILE A 130 6.48 -23.11 -9.87
CA ILE A 130 7.76 -23.74 -9.57
C ILE A 130 8.22 -24.67 -10.70
N ASN A 131 7.28 -25.23 -11.46
CA ASN A 131 7.53 -26.18 -12.55
C ASN A 131 6.38 -26.19 -13.58
N GLU A 132 6.55 -26.97 -14.65
CA GLU A 132 5.58 -27.04 -15.76
C GLU A 132 4.22 -27.60 -15.32
N THR A 133 4.18 -28.58 -14.41
CA THR A 133 2.93 -29.11 -13.88
C THR A 133 2.11 -28.03 -13.15
N SER A 134 2.77 -27.19 -12.36
CA SER A 134 2.12 -26.04 -11.73
C SER A 134 1.62 -25.04 -12.78
N VAL A 135 2.38 -24.78 -13.85
CA VAL A 135 1.95 -23.94 -14.98
C VAL A 135 0.66 -24.48 -15.61
N GLU A 136 0.63 -25.77 -15.97
CA GLU A 136 -0.53 -26.40 -16.60
C GLU A 136 -1.78 -26.32 -15.71
N LEU A 137 -1.63 -26.61 -14.42
CA LEU A 137 -2.72 -26.57 -13.46
C LEU A 137 -3.23 -25.13 -13.26
N LEU A 138 -2.33 -24.14 -13.19
CA LEU A 138 -2.71 -22.73 -13.09
C LEU A 138 -3.38 -22.22 -14.36
N LEU A 139 -2.92 -22.62 -15.56
CA LEU A 139 -3.58 -22.24 -16.81
C LEU A 139 -4.98 -22.86 -16.93
N LYS A 140 -5.16 -24.09 -16.44
CA LYS A 140 -6.42 -24.82 -16.52
C LYS A 140 -7.46 -24.34 -15.50
N TYR A 141 -7.05 -24.13 -14.26
CA TYR A 141 -7.96 -23.86 -13.13
C TYR A 141 -7.84 -22.43 -12.58
N GLY A 142 -6.76 -21.71 -12.89
CA GLY A 142 -6.50 -20.34 -12.42
C GLY A 142 -5.89 -20.26 -11.02
N TYR A 143 -6.38 -21.08 -10.10
CA TYR A 143 -5.94 -21.15 -8.71
C TYR A 143 -6.27 -22.51 -8.09
N ASN A 144 -5.68 -22.80 -6.93
CA ASN A 144 -5.95 -24.01 -6.15
C ASN A 144 -6.72 -23.65 -4.87
N GLU A 145 -7.94 -24.16 -4.72
CA GLU A 145 -8.77 -23.95 -3.51
C GLU A 145 -8.17 -24.56 -2.24
N ASN A 146 -7.36 -25.59 -2.40
CA ASN A 146 -6.70 -26.27 -1.28
C ASN A 146 -5.38 -25.59 -0.86
N ASN A 147 -4.92 -24.57 -1.58
CA ASN A 147 -3.79 -23.75 -1.14
C ASN A 147 -4.31 -22.66 -0.19
N PRO A 148 -4.03 -22.74 1.13
CA PRO A 148 -4.56 -21.81 2.12
C PRO A 148 -4.01 -20.39 1.96
N LEU A 149 -2.89 -20.24 1.25
CA LEU A 149 -2.25 -18.97 0.96
C LEU A 149 -2.54 -18.48 -0.46
N THR A 150 -3.55 -19.02 -1.15
CA THR A 150 -3.97 -18.51 -2.47
C THR A 150 -4.39 -17.05 -2.37
N VAL A 151 -3.49 -16.16 -2.80
CA VAL A 151 -3.70 -14.71 -2.80
C VAL A 151 -4.79 -14.29 -3.78
N PHE A 152 -4.84 -14.95 -4.94
CA PHE A 152 -5.68 -14.57 -6.06
C PHE A 152 -6.59 -15.71 -6.49
N LYS A 153 -7.89 -15.55 -6.20
CA LYS A 153 -8.95 -16.52 -6.52
C LYS A 153 -9.64 -16.13 -7.83
N THR A 154 -8.85 -16.01 -8.89
CA THR A 154 -9.32 -15.60 -10.22
C THR A 154 -8.81 -16.58 -11.26
N GLN A 155 -9.61 -16.78 -12.31
CA GLN A 155 -9.14 -17.50 -13.49
C GLN A 155 -8.08 -16.69 -14.23
N LEU A 156 -7.13 -17.41 -14.82
CA LEU A 156 -6.18 -16.81 -15.75
C LEU A 156 -6.87 -16.62 -17.12
N PRO A 157 -6.70 -15.46 -17.78
CA PRO A 157 -7.20 -15.25 -19.12
C PRO A 157 -6.64 -16.30 -20.09
N ALA A 158 -7.42 -16.64 -21.12
CA ALA A 158 -6.91 -17.41 -22.25
C ALA A 158 -5.67 -16.72 -22.85
N ASN A 159 -4.69 -17.51 -23.28
CA ASN A 159 -3.41 -17.04 -23.82
C ASN A 159 -2.54 -16.25 -22.83
N THR A 160 -2.72 -16.47 -21.52
CA THR A 160 -1.84 -15.90 -20.49
C THR A 160 -0.37 -16.19 -20.83
N PRO A 161 0.48 -15.16 -21.01
CA PRO A 161 1.88 -15.39 -21.35
C PRO A 161 2.64 -16.09 -20.22
N VAL A 162 3.31 -17.19 -20.56
CA VAL A 162 4.22 -17.91 -19.66
C VAL A 162 5.66 -17.53 -20.02
N ARG A 163 6.42 -17.04 -19.04
CA ARG A 163 7.80 -16.55 -19.23
C ARG A 163 8.71 -17.04 -18.12
N THR A 164 10.00 -17.20 -18.41
CA THR A 164 11.01 -17.31 -17.34
C THR A 164 11.18 -15.96 -16.63
N ILE A 165 11.88 -15.96 -15.49
CA ILE A 165 12.20 -14.72 -14.77
C ILE A 165 13.04 -13.78 -15.64
N GLU A 166 14.04 -14.32 -16.33
CA GLU A 166 14.96 -13.59 -17.21
C GLU A 166 14.21 -12.95 -18.38
N GLN A 167 13.27 -13.67 -18.98
CA GLN A 167 12.45 -13.16 -20.07
C GLN A 167 11.48 -12.06 -19.62
N ALA A 168 10.92 -12.18 -18.42
CA ALA A 168 9.95 -11.24 -17.89
C ALA A 168 10.60 -9.96 -17.34
N LEU A 169 11.81 -10.05 -16.80
CA LEU A 169 12.46 -8.98 -16.06
C LEU A 169 12.59 -7.67 -16.86
N PRO A 170 13.13 -7.63 -18.09
CA PRO A 170 13.33 -6.36 -18.81
C PRO A 170 12.04 -5.55 -18.97
N GLY A 171 10.96 -6.22 -19.41
CA GLY A 171 9.67 -5.58 -19.63
C GLY A 171 8.99 -5.13 -18.34
N LEU A 172 9.09 -5.92 -17.26
CA LEU A 172 8.52 -5.54 -15.97
C LEU A 172 9.34 -4.44 -15.29
N LYS A 173 10.66 -4.52 -15.30
CA LYS A 173 11.56 -3.47 -14.81
C LYS A 173 11.28 -2.14 -15.51
N ALA A 174 11.09 -2.14 -16.83
CA ALA A 174 10.79 -0.93 -17.60
C ALA A 174 9.47 -0.24 -17.19
N LYS A 175 8.50 -0.98 -16.61
CA LYS A 175 7.26 -0.38 -16.08
C LYS A 175 7.47 0.43 -14.80
N GLY A 176 8.63 0.29 -14.15
CA GLY A 176 8.98 1.04 -12.94
C GLY A 176 8.02 0.86 -11.76
N ILE A 177 8.21 1.73 -10.77
CA ILE A 177 7.32 1.89 -9.63
C ILE A 177 6.31 3.00 -9.92
N ALA A 178 5.03 2.78 -9.61
CA ALA A 178 3.97 3.75 -9.88
C ALA A 178 3.40 4.40 -8.61
N TYR A 179 3.62 3.80 -7.44
CA TYR A 179 3.01 4.30 -6.22
C TYR A 179 3.94 5.27 -5.49
N VAL A 180 3.45 6.49 -5.33
CA VAL A 180 4.05 7.52 -4.49
C VAL A 180 3.01 7.90 -3.45
N PRO A 181 3.23 7.65 -2.14
CA PRO A 181 2.29 8.09 -1.11
C PRO A 181 2.23 9.63 -1.09
N PRO A 182 1.07 10.24 -0.75
CA PRO A 182 0.98 11.69 -0.55
C PRO A 182 2.00 12.15 0.47
N SER A 183 2.67 13.28 0.23
CA SER A 183 3.75 13.73 1.09
C SER A 183 3.30 13.89 2.55
N MET A 184 4.20 13.58 3.49
CA MET A 184 3.97 13.80 4.92
C MET A 184 3.60 15.25 5.22
N ALA A 185 4.19 16.20 4.50
CA ALA A 185 3.87 17.62 4.61
C ALA A 185 2.42 17.93 4.22
N PHE A 186 1.90 17.30 3.16
CA PHE A 186 0.51 17.45 2.77
C PHE A 186 -0.44 16.98 3.87
N ILE A 187 -0.21 15.79 4.43
CA ILE A 187 -1.04 15.26 5.53
C ILE A 187 -0.92 16.12 6.79
N ALA A 188 0.30 16.55 7.15
CA ALA A 188 0.53 17.43 8.29
C ALA A 188 -0.22 18.76 8.13
N SER A 189 -0.30 19.30 6.91
CA SER A 189 -1.02 20.56 6.65
C SER A 189 -2.51 20.48 7.01
N ILE A 190 -3.18 19.36 6.72
CA ILE A 190 -4.59 19.12 7.09
C ILE A 190 -4.76 19.18 8.62
N ILE A 191 -3.86 18.52 9.35
CA ILE A 191 -3.89 18.49 10.82
C ILE A 191 -3.65 19.90 11.38
N ILE A 192 -2.66 20.61 10.85
CA ILE A 192 -2.31 21.98 11.28
C ILE A 192 -3.48 22.93 11.06
N ILE A 193 -4.16 22.87 9.90
CA ILE A 193 -5.35 23.69 9.63
C ILE A 193 -6.45 23.40 10.65
N GLY A 194 -6.71 22.13 10.97
CA GLY A 194 -7.67 21.75 12.01
C GLY A 194 -7.34 22.37 13.38
N ILE A 195 -6.07 22.36 13.77
CA ILE A 195 -5.60 23.00 15.01
C ILE A 195 -5.79 24.52 14.97
N ILE A 196 -5.46 25.16 13.84
CA ILE A 196 -5.63 26.62 13.68
C ILE A 196 -7.10 27.01 13.79
N ILE A 197 -8.01 26.26 13.15
CA ILE A 197 -9.47 26.48 13.23
C ILE A 197 -9.94 26.40 14.69
N LEU A 198 -9.45 25.42 15.46
CA LEU A 198 -9.78 25.28 16.87
C LEU A 198 -9.30 26.49 17.68
N ILE A 199 -8.06 26.93 17.47
CA ILE A 199 -7.48 28.10 18.14
C ILE A 199 -8.31 29.36 17.84
N ILE A 200 -8.64 29.61 16.56
CA ILE A 200 -9.47 30.74 16.14
C ILE A 200 -10.87 30.66 16.78
N GLY A 201 -11.47 29.47 16.81
CA GLY A 201 -12.75 29.24 17.47
C GLY A 201 -12.73 29.60 18.95
N ILE A 202 -11.68 29.19 19.68
CA ILE A 202 -11.48 29.51 21.10
C ILE A 202 -11.33 31.03 21.31
N PHE A 203 -10.49 31.70 20.51
CA PHE A 203 -10.30 33.15 20.60
C PHE A 203 -11.59 33.92 20.30
N THR A 204 -12.32 33.50 19.26
CA THR A 204 -13.59 34.11 18.85
C THR A 204 -14.64 33.94 19.94
N TYR A 205 -14.77 32.74 20.51
CA TYR A 205 -15.67 32.48 21.62
C TYR A 205 -15.32 33.33 22.85
N LYS A 206 -14.04 33.40 23.25
CA LYS A 206 -13.58 34.27 24.35
C LYS A 206 -13.90 35.76 24.11
N LYS A 207 -13.81 36.23 22.87
CA LYS A 207 -14.13 37.63 22.52
C LYS A 207 -15.64 37.91 22.59
N LEU A 208 -16.47 36.95 22.17
CA LEU A 208 -17.92 37.07 22.17
C LEU A 208 -18.54 36.94 23.57
N VAL A 209 -17.91 36.19 24.48
CA VAL A 209 -18.43 35.92 25.84
C VAL A 209 -17.90 36.91 26.89
N LYS A 210 -17.23 38.00 26.49
CA LYS A 210 -16.82 39.04 27.46
C LYS A 210 -18.05 39.54 28.23
N PRO A 211 -18.02 39.55 29.58
CA PRO A 211 -19.16 39.98 30.38
C PRO A 211 -19.46 41.47 30.12
N MET A 212 -20.74 41.79 29.94
CA MET A 212 -21.21 43.19 29.97
C MET A 212 -20.69 43.84 31.26
N SER A 213 -20.03 44.99 31.12
CA SER A 213 -19.63 45.81 32.26
C SER A 213 -20.82 46.00 33.20
N LYS A 214 -20.67 45.64 34.48
CA LYS A 214 -21.66 45.88 35.52
C LYS A 214 -22.15 47.33 35.40
N PRO A 215 -23.48 47.60 35.38
CA PRO A 215 -23.97 48.96 35.46
C PRO A 215 -23.43 49.58 36.74
N THR A 216 -22.72 50.70 36.62
CA THR A 216 -22.29 51.48 37.76
C THR A 216 -23.54 52.04 38.43
N THR A 217 -23.97 51.45 39.55
CA THR A 217 -25.06 52.01 40.35
C THR A 217 -24.63 53.40 40.80
N PRO A 218 -25.39 54.47 40.51
CA PRO A 218 -25.07 55.80 41.02
C PRO A 218 -25.13 55.75 42.55
N SER A 219 -24.07 56.20 43.21
CA SER A 219 -24.08 56.45 44.64
C SER A 219 -24.99 57.66 44.88
N THR A 220 -26.24 57.41 45.25
CA THR A 220 -27.09 58.44 45.85
C THR A 220 -26.60 58.63 47.28
N LYS A 221 -25.75 59.64 47.47
CA LYS A 221 -25.64 60.32 48.76
C LYS A 221 -26.83 61.26 48.87
N LEU A 222 -27.73 60.96 49.79
CA LEU A 222 -28.40 61.87 50.74
C LEU A 222 -29.45 61.09 51.52
#